data_AF-A0A932IK74-F1
#
_entry.id   AF-A0A932IK74-F1
#
_cell.length_a   1.000
_cell.length_b   1.000
_cell.length_c   1.000
_cell.angle_alpha   90.00
_cell.angle_beta   90.00
_cell.angle_gamma   90.00
#
_symmetry.space_group_name_H-M   'P 1'
#
loop_
_entity.id
_entity.type
_entity.pdbx_description
1 polymer ?
#
loop_
_entity_poly.entity_id
_entity_poly.type
_entity_poly.pdbx_seq_one_letter_code
_entity_poly.pdbx_strand_id
1 'polypeptide(L)'
;FTLFPTLSYYITVALLGRLDIGPVIGGYLGLMFVGGVFIAVSMLGSSLSENQITSAMVCFIIVFGLFMLDKVLYVVPPYLATVMEYMSIDYHFANIARGVIDTRDLIYYLSMISFSLILGSVALQRKRW
;
A
#
# COMPACT_ATOMS: atom_id res chain seq x y z
N PHE A 1 -7.01 -0.07 15.04
CA PHE A 1 -7.44 0.89 16.06
C PHE A 1 -7.66 2.31 15.51
N THR A 2 -6.82 2.81 14.60
CA THR A 2 -6.97 4.16 13.99
C THR A 2 -8.16 4.33 13.03
N LEU A 3 -8.68 3.26 12.42
CA LEU A 3 -9.86 3.30 11.55
C LEU A 3 -11.20 3.38 12.30
N PHE A 4 -11.22 3.03 13.58
CA PHE A 4 -12.43 3.05 14.38
C PHE A 4 -12.95 4.47 14.68
N PRO A 5 -12.10 5.45 15.06
CA PRO A 5 -12.56 6.82 15.28
C PRO A 5 -12.96 7.54 13.97
N THR A 6 -12.44 7.14 12.81
CA THR A 6 -12.85 7.76 11.52
C THR A 6 -14.29 7.41 11.12
N LEU A 7 -14.86 6.33 11.65
CA LEU A 7 -16.29 6.01 11.52
C LEU A 7 -17.18 7.04 12.25
N SER A 8 -16.71 7.60 13.37
CA SER A 8 -17.42 8.67 14.07
C SER A 8 -17.52 9.94 13.20
N TYR A 9 -16.46 10.23 12.44
CA TYR A 9 -16.45 11.33 11.48
C TYR A 9 -17.41 11.08 10.30
N TYR A 10 -17.47 9.86 9.78
CA TYR A 10 -18.44 9.46 8.75
C TYR A 10 -19.89 9.72 9.21
N ILE A 11 -20.23 9.31 10.44
CA ILE A 11 -21.57 9.51 11.01
C ILE A 11 -21.89 11.01 11.12
N THR A 12 -20.93 11.81 11.56
CA THR A 12 -21.10 13.27 11.72
C THR A 12 -21.34 13.95 10.37
N VAL A 13 -20.60 13.58 9.31
CA VAL A 13 -20.77 14.17 7.98
C VAL A 13 -22.04 13.67 7.27
N ALA A 14 -22.42 12.39 7.47
CA ALA A 14 -23.68 11.84 6.95
C ALA A 14 -24.92 12.52 7.55
N LEU A 15 -24.81 13.02 8.79
CA LEU A 15 -25.85 13.82 9.45
C LEU A 15 -25.92 15.27 8.94
N LEU A 16 -24.81 15.82 8.44
CA LEU A 16 -24.72 17.22 7.98
C LEU A 16 -24.88 17.40 6.45
N GLY A 17 -24.79 16.35 5.63
CA GLY A 17 -24.93 16.46 4.18
C GLY A 17 -25.13 15.14 3.43
N ARG A 18 -25.43 15.23 2.12
CA ARG A 18 -25.47 14.07 1.22
C ARG A 18 -24.05 13.53 1.03
N LEU A 19 -23.72 12.48 1.77
CA LEU A 19 -22.43 11.83 1.69
C LEU A 19 -22.41 10.81 0.54
N ASP A 20 -21.45 10.95 -0.37
CA ASP A 20 -21.23 9.97 -1.41
C ASP A 20 -20.59 8.72 -0.81
N ILE A 21 -21.38 7.65 -0.71
CA ILE A 21 -21.00 6.40 -0.06
C ILE A 21 -19.87 5.68 -0.84
N GLY A 22 -19.78 5.90 -2.15
CA GLY A 22 -18.77 5.30 -3.04
C GLY A 22 -17.33 5.61 -2.63
N PRO A 23 -16.90 6.89 -2.61
CA PRO A 23 -15.57 7.30 -2.15
C PRO A 23 -15.26 6.88 -0.71
N VAL A 24 -16.25 6.83 0.18
CA VAL A 24 -16.04 6.38 1.57
C VAL A 24 -15.64 4.91 1.60
N ILE A 25 -16.47 4.03 1.02
CA ILE A 25 -16.20 2.59 1.01
C ILE A 25 -14.90 2.31 0.25
N GLY A 26 -14.68 2.99 -0.87
CA GLY A 26 -13.44 2.94 -1.64
C GLY A 26 -12.23 3.30 -0.77
N GLY A 27 -12.26 4.44 -0.09
CA GLY A 27 -11.18 4.88 0.79
C GLY A 27 -10.84 3.88 1.90
N TYR A 28 -11.85 3.29 2.57
CA TYR A 28 -11.61 2.27 3.60
C TYR A 28 -11.01 0.98 3.03
N LEU A 29 -11.52 0.48 1.90
CA LEU A 29 -10.98 -0.70 1.23
C LEU A 29 -9.54 -0.44 0.73
N GLY A 30 -9.30 0.70 0.11
CA GLY A 30 -7.99 1.13 -0.35
C GLY A 30 -6.97 1.18 0.78
N LEU A 31 -7.34 1.75 1.93
CA LEU A 31 -6.45 1.80 3.11
C LEU A 31 -6.12 0.39 3.63
N MET A 32 -7.08 -0.53 3.58
CA MET A 32 -6.88 -1.92 4.01
C MET A 32 -5.88 -2.64 3.09
N PHE A 33 -5.99 -2.45 1.77
CA PHE A 33 -5.04 -3.02 0.81
C PHE A 33 -3.64 -2.42 0.94
N VAL A 34 -3.53 -1.09 1.03
CA VAL A 34 -2.24 -0.40 1.23
C VAL A 34 -1.57 -0.87 2.52
N GLY A 35 -2.34 -0.95 3.62
CA GLY A 35 -1.84 -1.50 4.88
C GLY A 35 -1.38 -2.95 4.76
N GLY A 36 -2.12 -3.78 4.02
CA GLY A 36 -1.73 -5.16 3.72
C GLY A 36 -0.40 -5.28 2.97
N VAL A 37 -0.18 -4.43 1.96
CA VAL A 37 1.11 -4.35 1.25
C VAL A 37 2.24 -4.02 2.19
N PHE A 38 2.08 -2.98 3.01
CA PHE A 38 3.15 -2.54 3.91
C PHE A 38 3.51 -3.61 4.94
N ILE A 39 2.54 -4.35 5.45
CA ILE A 39 2.77 -5.49 6.33
C ILE A 39 3.54 -6.60 5.60
N ALA A 40 3.10 -6.99 4.41
CA ALA A 40 3.76 -8.05 3.63
C ALA A 40 5.22 -7.71 3.28
N VAL A 41 5.47 -6.48 2.81
CA VAL A 41 6.81 -5.98 2.48
C VAL A 41 7.69 -5.89 3.73
N SER A 42 7.15 -5.41 4.86
CA SER A 42 7.91 -5.31 6.10
C SER A 42 8.25 -6.68 6.68
N MET A 43 7.37 -7.67 6.49
CA MET A 43 7.60 -9.04 6.90
C MET A 43 8.72 -9.69 6.07
N LEU A 44 8.77 -9.40 4.76
CA LEU A 44 9.89 -9.79 3.90
C LEU A 44 11.20 -9.16 4.40
N GLY A 45 11.26 -7.85 4.63
CA GLY A 45 12.47 -7.18 5.12
C GLY A 45 12.96 -7.75 6.45
N SER A 46 12.04 -8.12 7.34
CA SER A 46 12.36 -8.82 8.60
C SER A 46 12.98 -10.21 8.38
N SER A 47 12.51 -10.96 7.39
CA SER A 47 13.05 -12.31 7.12
C SER A 47 14.50 -12.30 6.60
N LEU A 48 14.91 -11.23 5.90
CA LEU A 48 16.26 -11.11 5.34
C LEU A 48 17.30 -10.77 6.40
N SER A 49 17.00 -9.87 7.34
CA SER A 49 17.96 -9.39 8.33
C SER A 49 17.91 -10.17 9.66
N GLU A 50 19.06 -10.37 10.29
CA GLU A 50 19.15 -10.98 11.63
C GLU A 50 19.06 -9.94 12.76
N ASN A 51 19.43 -8.69 12.46
CA ASN A 51 19.38 -7.60 13.42
C ASN A 51 18.10 -6.77 13.23
N GLN A 52 17.26 -6.72 14.27
CA GLN A 52 15.97 -6.04 14.29
C GLN A 52 16.04 -4.57 13.85
N ILE A 53 17.11 -3.85 14.20
CA ILE A 53 17.29 -2.44 13.82
C ILE A 53 17.50 -2.32 12.30
N THR A 54 18.36 -3.17 11.73
CA THR A 54 18.61 -3.19 10.28
C THR A 54 17.36 -3.58 9.50
N SER A 55 16.60 -4.57 9.98
CA SER A 55 15.32 -4.96 9.37
C SER A 55 14.36 -3.77 9.31
N ALA A 56 14.21 -3.04 10.42
CA ALA A 56 13.32 -1.90 10.48
C ALA A 56 13.72 -0.79 9.49
N MET A 57 15.02 -0.48 9.37
CA MET A 57 15.51 0.52 8.41
C MET A 57 15.28 0.10 6.96
N VAL A 58 15.55 -1.16 6.61
CA VAL A 58 15.31 -1.68 5.26
C VAL A 58 13.82 -1.62 4.91
N CYS A 59 12.95 -2.06 5.83
CA CYS A 59 11.49 -1.97 5.65
C CYS A 59 11.04 -0.52 5.44
N PHE A 60 11.53 0.40 6.26
CA PHE A 60 11.22 1.82 6.14
C PHE A 60 11.64 2.37 4.78
N ILE A 61 12.86 2.09 4.33
CA ILE A 61 13.37 2.57 3.03
C ILE A 61 12.52 2.02 1.88
N ILE A 62 12.15 0.74 1.90
CA ILE A 62 11.36 0.13 0.83
C ILE A 62 9.96 0.74 0.79
N VAL A 63 9.28 0.82 1.93
CA VAL A 63 7.91 1.37 2.02
C VAL A 63 7.90 2.86 1.67
N PHE A 64 8.86 3.62 2.20
CA PHE A 64 8.99 5.05 1.89
C PHE A 64 9.33 5.29 0.42
N GLY A 65 10.19 4.46 -0.16
CA GLY A 65 10.51 4.50 -1.60
C GLY A 65 9.27 4.28 -2.47
N LEU A 66 8.49 3.24 -2.18
CA LEU A 66 7.24 2.95 -2.89
C LEU A 66 6.20 4.08 -2.77
N PHE A 67 6.15 4.77 -1.62
CA PHE A 67 5.28 5.91 -1.41
C PHE A 67 5.77 7.17 -2.16
N MET A 68 7.08 7.36 -2.26
CA MET A 68 7.68 8.53 -2.92
C MET A 68 7.70 8.44 -4.44
N LEU A 69 7.52 7.25 -5.05
CA LEU A 69 7.58 7.06 -6.52
C LEU A 69 6.71 8.07 -7.28
N ASP A 70 5.47 8.28 -6.83
CA ASP A 70 4.54 9.25 -7.42
C ASP A 70 5.07 10.69 -7.33
N LYS A 71 5.71 11.03 -6.20
CA LYS A 71 6.19 12.40 -5.94
C LYS A 71 7.41 12.78 -6.76
N VAL A 72 8.17 11.84 -7.31
CA VAL A 72 9.37 12.12 -8.13
C VAL A 72 9.13 11.95 -9.63
N LEU A 73 7.91 11.66 -10.07
CA LEU A 73 7.57 11.51 -11.49
C LEU A 73 7.99 12.70 -12.37
N TYR A 74 7.98 13.92 -11.82
CA TYR A 74 8.34 15.15 -12.55
C TYR A 74 9.84 15.24 -12.92
N VAL A 75 10.71 14.45 -12.28
CA VAL A 75 12.16 14.43 -12.53
C VAL A 75 12.57 13.27 -13.45
N VAL A 76 11.63 12.37 -13.77
CA VAL A 76 11.90 11.10 -14.44
C VAL A 76 11.62 11.24 -15.95
N PRO A 77 12.45 10.62 -16.81
CA PRO A 77 12.20 10.62 -18.25
C PRO A 77 10.81 10.05 -18.60
N PRO A 78 10.11 10.57 -19.64
CA PRO A 78 8.73 10.21 -19.94
C PRO A 78 8.49 8.71 -20.16
N TYR A 79 9.46 8.00 -20.75
CA TYR A 79 9.37 6.56 -21.01
C TYR A 79 9.41 5.72 -19.72
N LEU A 80 10.03 6.23 -18.65
CA LEU A 80 10.14 5.57 -17.36
C LEU A 80 9.05 6.05 -16.39
N ALA A 81 8.54 7.26 -16.58
CA ALA A 81 7.49 7.87 -15.77
C ALA A 81 6.22 7.00 -15.75
N THR A 82 5.75 6.51 -16.90
CA THR A 82 4.54 5.66 -16.95
C THR A 82 4.70 4.35 -16.17
N VAL A 83 5.90 3.76 -16.19
CA VAL A 83 6.18 2.52 -15.44
C VAL A 83 6.24 2.80 -13.94
N MET A 84 6.91 3.89 -13.54
CA MET A 84 7.00 4.31 -12.13
C MET A 84 5.64 4.72 -11.56
N GLU A 85 4.81 5.38 -12.36
CA GLU A 85 3.44 5.75 -12.00
C GLU A 85 2.60 4.49 -11.73
N TYR A 86 2.68 3.48 -12.61
CA TYR A 86 2.00 2.20 -12.41
C TYR A 86 2.55 1.40 -11.22
N MET A 87 3.81 1.58 -10.84
CA MET A 87 4.38 0.97 -9.63
C MET A 87 4.06 1.77 -8.35
N SER A 88 3.46 2.95 -8.47
CA SER A 88 3.20 3.82 -7.32
C SER A 88 1.94 3.37 -6.60
N ILE A 89 2.08 3.10 -5.30
CA ILE A 89 0.95 2.75 -4.43
C ILE A 89 -0.02 3.93 -4.31
N ASP A 90 0.50 5.17 -4.28
CA ASP A 90 -0.31 6.39 -4.17
C ASP A 90 -1.24 6.58 -5.39
N TYR A 91 -0.77 6.23 -6.59
CA TYR A 91 -1.54 6.32 -7.83
C TYR A 91 -2.79 5.41 -7.79
N HIS A 92 -2.60 4.14 -7.46
CA HIS A 92 -3.70 3.18 -7.31
C HIS A 92 -4.62 3.53 -6.14
N PHE A 93 -4.07 4.10 -5.06
CA PHE A 93 -4.88 4.58 -3.93
C PHE A 93 -5.76 5.77 -4.33
N ALA A 94 -5.25 6.72 -5.11
CA ALA A 94 -6.03 7.89 -5.57
C ALA A 94 -7.21 7.50 -6.49
N ASN A 95 -7.08 6.42 -7.27
CA ASN A 95 -8.19 5.88 -8.06
C ASN A 95 -9.29 5.28 -7.16
N ILE A 96 -8.89 4.43 -6.21
CA ILE A 96 -9.82 3.80 -5.27
C ILE A 96 -10.48 4.84 -4.35
N ALA A 97 -9.74 5.86 -3.90
CA ALA A 97 -10.24 6.91 -3.02
C ALA A 97 -11.32 7.79 -3.68
N ARG A 98 -11.36 7.84 -5.01
CA ARG A 98 -12.45 8.48 -5.78
C ARG A 98 -13.72 7.64 -5.86
N GLY A 99 -13.74 6.46 -5.23
CA GLY A 99 -14.87 5.53 -5.23
C GLY A 99 -14.97 4.67 -6.48
N VAL A 100 -13.97 4.72 -7.37
CA VAL A 100 -13.86 3.86 -8.55
C VAL A 100 -13.02 2.65 -8.16
N ILE A 101 -13.68 1.54 -7.84
CA ILE A 101 -13.00 0.28 -7.52
C ILE A 101 -12.76 -0.45 -8.84
N ASP A 102 -11.60 -0.23 -9.44
CA ASP A 102 -11.16 -1.00 -10.61
C ASP A 102 -10.51 -2.32 -10.19
N THR A 103 -10.77 -3.38 -10.96
CA THR A 103 -10.16 -4.70 -10.72
C THR A 103 -8.65 -4.68 -10.88
N ARG A 104 -8.11 -3.76 -11.69
CA ARG A 104 -6.67 -3.59 -11.93
C ARG A 104 -5.93 -3.19 -10.66
N ASP A 105 -6.48 -2.24 -9.91
CA ASP A 105 -5.90 -1.77 -8.65
C ASP A 105 -5.92 -2.90 -7.62
N LEU A 106 -7.03 -3.65 -7.56
CA LEU A 106 -7.17 -4.80 -6.66
C LEU A 106 -6.15 -5.90 -6.95
N ILE A 107 -5.97 -6.24 -8.24
CA ILE A 107 -5.00 -7.23 -8.70
C ILE A 107 -3.58 -6.75 -8.39
N TYR A 108 -3.29 -5.46 -8.60
CA TYR A 108 -1.99 -4.87 -8.24
C TYR A 108 -1.67 -5.10 -6.75
N TYR A 109 -2.56 -4.69 -5.85
CA TYR A 109 -2.36 -4.87 -4.41
C TYR A 109 -2.22 -6.34 -3.99
N LEU A 110 -3.10 -7.21 -4.48
CA LEU A 110 -3.04 -8.65 -4.17
C LEU A 110 -1.76 -9.31 -4.71
N SER A 111 -1.31 -8.91 -5.90
CA SER A 111 -0.05 -9.41 -6.47
C SER A 111 1.15 -8.99 -5.62
N MET A 112 1.18 -7.76 -5.14
CA MET A 112 2.27 -7.23 -4.32
C MET A 112 2.33 -7.91 -2.94
N ILE A 113 1.17 -8.16 -2.32
CA ILE A 113 1.04 -8.89 -1.06
C ILE A 113 1.53 -10.32 -1.22
N SER A 114 0.97 -11.05 -2.18
CA SER A 114 1.30 -12.46 -2.40
C SER A 114 2.78 -12.65 -2.78
N PHE A 115 3.30 -11.81 -3.67
CA PHE A 115 4.71 -11.81 -4.05
C PHE A 115 5.64 -11.61 -2.84
N SER A 116 5.37 -10.60 -2.01
CA SER A 116 6.18 -10.30 -0.82
C SER A 116 6.11 -11.42 0.23
N LEU A 117 4.93 -12.02 0.43
CA LEU A 117 4.78 -13.15 1.36
C LEU A 117 5.48 -14.42 0.86
N ILE A 118 5.39 -14.73 -0.44
CA ILE A 118 6.07 -15.87 -1.04
C ILE A 118 7.58 -15.71 -0.90
N LEU A 119 8.13 -14.55 -1.29
CA LEU A 119 9.55 -14.27 -1.15
C LEU A 119 10.01 -14.34 0.31
N GLY A 120 9.24 -13.78 1.25
CA GLY A 120 9.54 -13.88 2.68
C GLY A 120 9.55 -15.33 3.18
N SER A 121 8.60 -16.16 2.72
CA SER A 121 8.54 -17.57 3.07
C SER A 121 9.75 -18.37 2.55
N VAL A 122 10.19 -18.09 1.32
CA VAL A 122 11.37 -18.72 0.70
C VAL A 122 12.65 -18.27 1.41
N ALA A 123 12.77 -16.99 1.74
CA ALA A 123 13.91 -16.46 2.50
C ALA A 123 14.02 -17.13 3.88
N LEU A 124 12.88 -17.32 4.56
CA LEU A 124 12.82 -18.00 5.85
C LEU A 124 13.18 -19.49 5.75
N GLN A 125 12.70 -20.18 4.71
CA GLN A 125 13.07 -21.57 4.45
C GLN A 125 14.57 -21.71 4.21
N ARG A 126 15.18 -20.81 3.44
CA ARG A 126 16.61 -20.83 3.17
C ARG A 126 17.49 -20.63 4.42
N LYS A 127 17.02 -19.88 5.43
CA LYS A 127 17.73 -19.77 6.72
C LYS A 127 17.61 -21.01 7.61
N ARG A 128 16.60 -21.87 7.38
CA ARG A 128 16.40 -23.12 8.15
C ARG A 128 17.27 -24.28 7.65
N TRP A 129 17.80 -24.21 6.44
CA TRP A 129 18.67 -25.22 5.83
C TRP A 129 20.12 -24.76 5.91
#